data_AF-A0A2T7E0R5-F1
#
_entry.id   AF-A0A2T7E0R5-F1
#
_cell.length_a   1.000
_cell.length_b   1.000
_cell.length_c   1.000
_cell.angle_alpha   90.00
_cell.angle_beta   90.00
_cell.angle_gamma   90.00
#
_symmetry.space_group_name_H-M   'P 1'
#
loop_
_entity.id
_entity.type
_entity.pdbx_description
1 polymer ?
#
loop_
_entity_poly.entity_id
_entity_poly.type
_entity_poly.pdbx_seq_one_letter_code
_entity_poly.pdbx_strand_id
1 'polypeptide(L)'
;MQMMPIVAPSYQSKTLLFLHYMTDTCIFLWQNEDGELWDPTSVLTAGLMSFYGNTKPLDKSWHVMGLGYNPRISPEAIRSAAVIHFDGNMKPWLDVALNQYKALWTKYVDTEMEFLTLCNFGL
;
A
#
# COMPACT_ATOMS: atom_id res chain seq x y z
N MET A 1 6.98 -11.30 3.03
CA MET A 1 6.23 -11.02 1.78
C MET A 1 6.54 -9.61 1.37
N GLN A 2 7.39 -9.45 0.36
CA GLN A 2 7.92 -8.16 -0.09
C GLN A 2 6.87 -7.52 -0.99
N MET A 3 6.34 -6.37 -0.56
CA MET A 3 5.37 -5.61 -1.35
C MET A 3 6.18 -4.91 -2.47
N MET A 4 6.12 -5.45 -3.69
CA MET A 4 6.71 -4.82 -4.86
C MET A 4 5.76 -3.75 -5.39
N PRO A 5 6.16 -2.48 -5.48
CA PRO A 5 5.39 -1.50 -6.24
C PRO A 5 5.59 -1.78 -7.73
N ILE A 6 4.49 -1.96 -8.47
CA ILE A 6 4.50 -1.96 -9.93
C ILE A 6 4.69 -0.50 -10.36
N VAL A 7 5.92 -0.13 -10.69
CA VAL A 7 6.26 1.17 -11.26
C VAL A 7 6.04 1.08 -12.77
N ALA A 8 5.13 1.90 -13.31
CA ALA A 8 4.91 2.01 -14.74
C ALA A 8 6.16 2.57 -15.45
N PRO A 9 6.49 2.13 -16.69
CA PRO A 9 7.81 2.35 -17.30
C PRO A 9 8.15 3.80 -17.70
N SER A 10 7.23 4.77 -17.54
CA SER A 10 7.42 6.11 -18.12
C SER A 10 7.97 7.19 -17.18
N TYR A 11 8.48 6.85 -15.99
CA TYR A 11 8.92 7.86 -15.02
C TYR A 11 10.37 7.63 -14.57
N GLN A 12 11.28 7.68 -15.55
CA GLN A 12 12.75 7.59 -15.43
C GLN A 12 13.43 8.83 -14.83
N SER A 13 12.74 9.67 -14.04
CA SER A 13 13.39 10.84 -13.44
C SER A 13 12.96 11.07 -12.00
N LYS A 14 13.97 11.11 -11.13
CA LYS A 14 13.99 11.67 -9.76
C LYS A 14 13.65 10.68 -8.64
N THR A 15 14.69 10.03 -8.10
CA THR A 15 15.43 10.52 -6.92
C THR A 15 16.22 9.35 -6.34
N LEU A 16 17.53 9.38 -6.53
CA LEU A 16 18.47 8.56 -5.77
C LEU A 16 18.59 9.23 -4.39
N LEU A 17 17.97 8.65 -3.35
CA LEU A 17 18.10 9.14 -1.98
C LEU A 17 19.48 8.76 -1.45
N PHE A 18 20.40 9.73 -1.40
CA PHE A 18 21.63 9.61 -0.62
C PHE A 18 21.28 9.68 0.87
N LEU A 19 21.68 8.66 1.63
CA LEU A 19 21.41 8.56 3.06
C LEU A 19 22.26 9.58 3.85
N HIS A 20 21.60 10.59 4.43
CA HIS A 20 22.13 11.37 5.55
C HIS A 20 21.00 11.48 6.60
N TYR A 21 20.62 10.36 7.24
CA TYR A 21 19.35 10.26 8.01
C TYR A 21 19.46 9.64 9.41
N MET A 22 20.67 9.36 9.90
CA MET A 22 20.79 8.64 11.18
C MET A 22 20.52 9.54 12.40
N THR A 23 20.87 10.83 12.34
CA THR A 23 20.77 11.75 13.49
C THR A 23 19.33 12.18 13.79
N ASP A 24 18.57 12.51 12.75
CA ASP A 24 17.24 13.12 12.91
C ASP A 24 16.21 12.09 13.39
N THR A 25 16.38 10.84 12.95
CA THR A 25 15.57 9.70 13.42
C THR A 25 15.81 9.44 14.89
N CYS A 26 17.07 9.51 15.36
CA CYS A 26 17.37 9.37 16.78
C CYS A 26 16.71 10.47 17.61
N ILE A 27 16.84 11.75 17.25
CA ILE A 27 16.29 12.87 18.03
C ILE A 27 14.78 12.72 18.24
N PHE A 28 14.05 12.24 17.24
CA PHE A 28 12.60 12.01 17.34
C PHE A 28 12.21 10.81 18.21
N LEU A 29 13.00 9.73 18.19
CA LEU A 29 12.81 8.61 19.10
C LEU A 29 13.03 9.05 20.56
N TRP A 30 14.05 9.88 20.80
CA TRP A 30 14.32 10.48 22.12
C TRP A 30 13.18 11.38 22.61
N GLN A 31 12.48 12.08 21.70
CA GLN A 31 11.34 12.94 22.07
C GLN A 31 10.06 12.17 22.40
N ASN A 32 10.00 10.87 22.12
CA ASN A 32 8.86 10.02 22.43
C ASN A 32 9.22 8.88 23.39
N GLU A 33 10.26 9.07 24.23
CA GLU A 33 10.63 8.07 25.24
C GLU A 33 9.49 7.72 26.19
N ASP A 34 8.65 8.70 26.49
CA ASP A 34 7.50 8.54 27.39
C ASP A 34 6.27 7.89 26.70
N GLY A 35 6.32 7.67 25.38
CA GLY A 35 5.22 7.08 24.60
C GLY A 35 3.95 7.94 24.46
N GLU A 36 4.01 9.19 24.92
CA GLU A 36 2.87 10.14 24.96
C GLU A 36 2.60 10.83 23.61
N LEU A 37 3.63 10.98 22.75
CA LEU A 37 3.47 11.63 21.45
C LEU A 37 2.94 10.69 20.37
N TRP A 38 3.33 9.41 20.40
CA TRP A 38 2.85 8.37 19.49
C TRP A 38 3.09 6.96 20.03
N ASP A 39 2.27 5.99 19.61
CA ASP A 39 2.45 4.58 19.99
C ASP A 39 3.83 4.08 19.52
N PRO A 40 4.74 3.68 20.44
CA PRO A 40 6.08 3.18 20.12
C PRO A 40 6.09 2.02 19.12
N THR A 41 4.98 1.30 19.04
CA THR A 41 4.76 0.16 18.13
C THR A 41 4.38 0.60 16.72
N SER A 42 4.04 1.88 16.51
CA SER A 42 3.62 2.43 15.22
C SER A 42 4.81 2.91 14.39
N VAL A 43 5.40 1.98 13.62
CA VAL A 43 6.41 2.29 12.57
C VAL A 43 5.90 3.36 11.58
N LEU A 44 4.58 3.45 11.44
CA LEU A 44 3.92 4.45 10.61
C LEU A 44 4.24 5.88 11.03
N THR A 45 4.38 6.16 12.33
CA THR A 45 4.59 7.52 12.83
C THR A 45 6.02 8.00 12.60
N ALA A 46 7.00 7.13 12.86
CA ALA A 46 8.40 7.42 12.54
C ALA A 46 8.59 7.65 11.03
N GLY A 47 7.94 6.83 10.19
CA GLY A 47 7.96 6.99 8.74
C GLY A 47 7.34 8.31 8.27
N LEU A 48 6.19 8.70 8.80
CA LEU A 48 5.56 10.00 8.50
C LEU A 48 6.44 11.18 8.91
N MET A 49 7.14 11.06 10.04
CA MET A 49 8.03 12.10 10.54
C MET A 49 9.26 12.30 9.64
N SER A 50 9.81 11.24 9.05
CA SER A 50 10.90 11.33 8.07
C SER A 50 10.53 12.18 6.85
N PHE A 51 9.23 12.38 6.58
CA PHE A 51 8.73 13.22 5.48
C PHE A 51 8.07 14.52 5.95
N TYR A 52 8.19 14.90 7.23
CA TYR A 52 7.57 16.12 7.76
C TYR A 52 7.99 17.35 6.95
N GLY A 53 7.01 18.15 6.50
CA GLY A 53 7.23 19.32 5.64
C GLY A 53 7.67 19.01 4.19
N ASN A 54 7.93 17.74 3.86
CA ASN A 54 8.44 17.29 2.56
C ASN A 54 7.43 16.46 1.76
N THR A 55 6.18 16.37 2.22
CA THR A 55 5.09 15.71 1.49
C THR A 55 4.37 16.67 0.55
N LYS A 56 3.82 16.14 -0.55
CA LYS A 56 2.88 16.85 -1.41
C LYS A 56 1.55 16.09 -1.40
N PRO A 57 0.41 16.76 -1.22
CA PRO A 57 -0.88 16.09 -1.26
C PRO A 57 -1.14 15.58 -2.69
N LEU A 58 -1.57 14.32 -2.79
CA LEU A 58 -2.10 13.76 -4.03
C LEU A 58 -3.62 13.97 -4.07
N ASP A 59 -4.17 14.08 -5.28
CA ASP A 59 -5.62 14.11 -5.45
C ASP A 59 -6.22 12.78 -4.95
N LYS A 60 -7.25 12.86 -4.11
CA LYS A 60 -7.87 11.68 -3.49
C LYS A 60 -8.49 10.73 -4.51
N SER A 61 -8.88 11.22 -5.68
CA SER A 61 -9.45 10.39 -6.76
C SER A 61 -8.43 9.38 -7.32
N TRP A 62 -7.13 9.61 -7.12
CA TRP A 62 -6.09 8.71 -7.61
C TRP A 62 -5.99 7.41 -6.82
N HIS A 63 -6.54 7.39 -5.59
CA HIS A 63 -6.40 6.27 -4.68
C HIS A 63 -7.76 5.82 -4.15
N VAL A 64 -8.13 4.57 -4.45
CA VAL A 64 -9.34 3.96 -3.92
C VAL A 64 -8.97 2.86 -2.94
N MET A 65 -9.53 2.94 -1.74
CA MET A 65 -9.41 1.96 -0.66
C MET A 65 -10.79 1.38 -0.34
N GLY A 66 -10.82 0.39 0.52
CA GLY A 66 -11.99 -0.32 1.04
C GLY A 66 -12.26 -1.66 0.36
N LEU A 67 -11.46 -2.11 -0.62
CA LEU A 67 -11.85 -3.23 -1.49
C LEU A 67 -11.84 -4.59 -0.77
N GLY A 68 -11.26 -4.72 0.43
CA GLY A 68 -11.34 -5.96 1.22
C GLY A 68 -12.33 -5.92 2.38
N TYR A 69 -13.21 -4.91 2.46
CA TYR A 69 -14.35 -4.91 3.40
C TYR A 69 -15.60 -4.15 2.96
N ASN A 70 -15.51 -3.25 1.98
CA ASN A 70 -16.62 -2.41 1.54
C ASN A 70 -17.14 -2.86 0.15
N PRO A 71 -18.31 -3.53 0.08
CA PRO A 71 -18.88 -3.98 -1.19
C PRO A 71 -19.61 -2.88 -1.98
N ARG A 72 -19.57 -1.62 -1.55
CA ARG A 72 -20.35 -0.52 -2.16
C ARG A 72 -19.49 0.55 -2.83
N ILE A 73 -18.25 0.23 -3.18
CA ILE A 73 -17.36 1.17 -3.87
C ILE A 73 -17.87 1.34 -5.31
N SER A 74 -17.98 2.60 -5.73
CA SER A 74 -18.43 2.92 -7.08
C SER A 74 -17.50 2.30 -8.14
N PRO A 75 -18.05 1.56 -9.12
CA PRO A 75 -17.25 1.06 -10.25
C PRO A 75 -16.55 2.17 -11.03
N GLU A 76 -17.14 3.37 -11.07
CA GLU A 76 -16.54 4.53 -11.74
C GLU A 76 -15.29 5.01 -10.99
N ALA A 77 -15.36 5.08 -9.66
CA ALA A 77 -14.20 5.44 -8.84
C ALA A 77 -13.05 4.43 -9.03
N ILE A 78 -13.36 3.14 -9.11
CA ILE A 78 -12.36 2.08 -9.36
C ILE A 78 -11.72 2.25 -10.74
N ARG A 79 -12.50 2.59 -11.78
CA ARG A 79 -11.97 2.80 -13.13
C ARG A 79 -11.12 4.05 -13.26
N SER A 80 -11.47 5.13 -12.57
CA SER A 80 -10.74 6.40 -12.62
C SER A 80 -9.48 6.42 -11.74
N ALA A 81 -9.34 5.48 -10.80
CA ALA A 81 -8.23 5.45 -9.87
C ALA A 81 -6.92 5.04 -10.54
N ALA A 82 -5.82 5.65 -10.12
CA ALA A 82 -4.48 5.22 -10.49
C ALA A 82 -4.05 3.98 -9.69
N VAL A 83 -4.44 3.92 -8.41
CA VAL A 83 -4.11 2.83 -7.49
C VAL A 83 -5.35 2.38 -6.74
N ILE A 84 -5.56 1.07 -6.70
CA ILE A 84 -6.57 0.42 -5.85
C ILE A 84 -5.89 -0.35 -4.73
N HIS A 85 -6.36 -0.17 -3.50
CA HIS A 85 -5.85 -0.85 -2.33
C HIS A 85 -6.91 -1.83 -1.82
N PHE A 86 -6.59 -3.13 -1.87
CA PHE A 86 -7.34 -4.16 -1.18
C PHE A 86 -6.97 -4.17 0.31
N ASP A 87 -7.51 -3.25 1.09
CA ASP A 87 -7.38 -3.16 2.56
C ASP A 87 -8.43 -4.02 3.28
N GLY A 88 -8.13 -4.45 4.50
CA GLY A 88 -8.99 -5.38 5.26
C GLY A 88 -8.80 -6.86 4.92
N ASN A 89 -9.70 -7.71 5.42
CA ASN A 89 -9.48 -9.16 5.52
C ASN A 89 -9.98 -9.95 4.29
N MET A 90 -10.93 -9.43 3.52
CA MET A 90 -11.51 -10.13 2.36
C MET A 90 -10.70 -9.85 1.09
N LYS A 91 -9.42 -10.19 1.12
CA LYS A 91 -8.48 -10.00 0.00
C LYS A 91 -8.87 -10.88 -1.19
N PRO A 92 -8.64 -10.44 -2.45
CA PRO A 92 -9.10 -11.14 -3.66
C PRO A 92 -8.48 -12.52 -3.89
N TRP A 93 -7.31 -12.79 -3.28
CA TRP A 93 -6.63 -14.08 -3.34
C TRP A 93 -7.09 -15.09 -2.27
N LEU A 94 -8.10 -14.75 -1.47
CA LEU A 94 -8.67 -15.62 -0.44
C LEU A 94 -10.07 -16.08 -0.84
N ASP A 95 -10.51 -17.22 -0.30
CA ASP A 95 -11.85 -17.76 -0.57
C ASP A 95 -12.98 -16.87 -0.05
N VAL A 96 -12.70 -16.07 0.98
CA VAL A 96 -13.62 -15.11 1.60
C VAL A 96 -13.71 -13.77 0.84
N ALA A 97 -13.08 -13.65 -0.32
CA ALA A 97 -13.06 -12.41 -1.09
C ALA A 97 -14.45 -11.96 -1.56
N LEU A 98 -14.61 -10.65 -1.70
CA LEU A 98 -15.77 -10.08 -2.40
C LEU A 98 -15.67 -10.38 -3.91
N ASN A 99 -16.54 -11.25 -4.41
CA ASN A 99 -16.51 -11.76 -5.79
C ASN A 99 -16.45 -10.66 -6.85
N GLN A 100 -17.15 -9.55 -6.63
CA GLN A 100 -17.18 -8.38 -7.51
C GLN A 100 -15.81 -7.71 -7.73
N TYR A 101 -14.84 -7.90 -6.82
CA TYR A 101 -13.50 -7.32 -6.92
C TYR A 101 -12.41 -8.33 -7.30
N LYS A 102 -12.70 -9.65 -7.30
CA LYS A 102 -11.71 -10.68 -7.63
C LYS A 102 -11.04 -10.44 -9.00
N ALA A 103 -11.85 -10.15 -10.02
CA ALA A 103 -11.38 -9.94 -11.38
C ALA A 103 -10.38 -8.78 -11.53
N LEU A 104 -10.40 -7.80 -10.62
CA LEU A 104 -9.46 -6.67 -10.64
C LEU A 104 -8.01 -7.13 -10.35
N TRP A 105 -7.85 -8.17 -9.53
CA TRP A 105 -6.56 -8.76 -9.19
C TRP A 105 -6.21 -9.94 -10.10
N THR A 106 -7.15 -10.87 -10.28
CA THR A 106 -6.93 -12.13 -11.04
C THR A 106 -6.41 -11.91 -12.45
N LYS A 107 -6.81 -10.82 -13.13
CA LYS A 107 -6.34 -10.52 -14.49
C LYS A 107 -4.82 -10.26 -14.60
N TYR A 108 -4.14 -10.03 -13.48
CA TYR A 108 -2.69 -9.83 -13.42
C TYR A 108 -1.95 -11.02 -12.80
N VAL A 109 -2.67 -12.09 -12.45
CA VAL A 109 -2.07 -13.30 -11.89
C VAL A 109 -1.54 -14.14 -13.05
N ASP A 110 -0.26 -14.43 -13.01
CA ASP A 110 0.37 -15.35 -13.95
C ASP A 110 0.06 -16.79 -13.55
N THR A 111 -0.94 -17.39 -14.19
CA THR A 111 -1.34 -18.78 -13.92
C THR A 111 -0.32 -19.81 -14.40
N GLU A 112 0.66 -19.42 -15.23
CA GLU A 112 1.71 -20.31 -15.72
C GLU A 112 2.90 -20.38 -14.75
N MET A 113 2.96 -19.49 -13.75
CA MET A 113 4.01 -19.50 -12.74
C MET A 113 3.87 -20.71 -11.79
N GLU A 114 4.86 -21.60 -11.82
CA GLU A 114 4.89 -22.84 -11.03
C GLU A 114 4.69 -22.62 -9.52
N PHE A 115 5.17 -21.51 -8.97
CA PHE A 115 4.97 -21.22 -7.54
C PHE A 115 3.54 -20.79 -7.20
N LEU A 116 2.81 -20.20 -8.16
CA LEU A 116 1.43 -19.76 -7.95
C LEU A 116 0.45 -20.93 -8.09
N THR A 117 0.76 -21.96 -8.88
CA THR A 117 -0.07 -23.17 -8.97
C THR A 117 -0.07 -23.99 -7.68
N LEU A 118 0.96 -23.83 -6.83
CA LEU A 118 1.03 -24.43 -5.49
C LEU A 118 0.19 -23.68 -4.45
N CYS A 119 -0.29 -22.49 -4.76
CA CYS A 119 -1.10 -21.69 -3.86
C CYS A 119 -2.59 -21.96 -4.08
N ASN A 120 -3.36 -22.09 -2.99
CA ASN A 120 -4.81 -22.26 -3.03
C ASN A 120 -5.52 -20.92 -3.27
N PHE A 121 -5.30 -20.33 -4.44
CA PHE A 121 -6.07 -19.16 -4.86
C PHE A 121 -7.43 -19.65 -5.34
N GLY A 122 -8.52 -19.16 -4.75
CA GLY A 122 -9.90 -19.44 -5.21
C GLY A 122 -10.23 -18.73 -6.53
N LEU A 123 -9.45 -19.05 -7.58
CA LEU A 123 -9.50 -18.55 -8.95
C LEU A 123 -10.60 -19.23 -9.76
#